data_AF-A0A430LMU5-F1
#
_entry.id   AF-A0A430LMU5-F1
#
_cell.length_a   1.000
_cell.length_b   1.000
_cell.length_c   1.000
_cell.angle_alpha   90.00
_cell.angle_beta   90.00
_cell.angle_gamma   90.00
#
_symmetry.space_group_name_H-M   'P 1'
#
loop_
_entity.id
_entity.type
_entity.pdbx_description
1 polymer ?
#
loop_
_entity_poly.entity_id
_entity_poly.type
_entity_poly.pdbx_seq_one_letter_code
_entity_poly.pdbx_strand_id
1 'polypeptide(L)'
;MDEKLVTDYDSPHSCDGSDPCRWRNPTEQETLVKIRGFRIELNEIDANLGGNPLARDIKTLVRRGHNEEPTLVSYVVPEISEWNRWLEAQNHEDIEDEGVEMGPTVVYLKRFRRMQAEVGDHLKSRLPAHSVPSIYIMLQKLPLNPNGKVDFPNLPFPDATARTEDASEEALKSWEALYETEKTLTTHPLAQQLLLDICKSLGADITIGALYVNPSLGGLGSQVDRSRSGQAATVDKAVDTAYAESFDELINTLDDKYQSADPDALSLSSSATFFLTSTTGFLGAYLDKEILGRKNTKLIVHILGAKRLDFAKDRLTRSLKGYGLWQDSWAERIGCVLGDLSKPLLGLDDASWKHVTETADAVVHNAAYVHWIA
;
A
#
# COMPACT_ATOMS: atom_id res chain seq x y z
N MET A 1 39.99 -27.89 29.80
CA MET A 1 40.51 -28.56 28.59
C MET A 1 39.51 -28.30 27.49
N ASP A 2 39.33 -27.04 27.06
CA ASP A 2 40.33 -26.20 26.34
C ASP A 2 40.80 -26.94 25.10
N GLU A 3 40.85 -26.41 23.89
CA GLU A 3 40.90 -25.06 23.29
C GLU A 3 41.05 -25.41 21.77
N LYS A 4 40.57 -24.72 20.74
CA LYS A 4 40.85 -23.36 20.21
C LYS A 4 40.21 -23.39 18.80
N LEU A 5 39.30 -22.50 18.39
CA LEU A 5 39.54 -21.13 17.92
C LEU A 5 40.77 -20.99 17.02
N VAL A 6 40.55 -20.88 15.69
CA VAL A 6 41.34 -20.04 14.80
C VAL A 6 40.39 -19.34 13.83
N THR A 7 40.13 -18.07 14.16
CA THR A 7 39.82 -16.97 13.26
C THR A 7 40.95 -16.78 12.25
N ASP A 8 40.65 -16.40 11.02
CA ASP A 8 41.47 -15.39 10.34
C ASP A 8 40.61 -14.48 9.48
N TYR A 9 40.86 -13.20 9.72
CA TYR A 9 40.31 -11.99 9.13
C TYR A 9 41.33 -11.45 8.11
N ASP A 10 40.89 -10.48 7.31
CA ASP A 10 41.67 -9.57 6.45
C ASP A 10 42.09 -10.07 5.06
N SER A 11 41.94 -9.34 3.95
CA SER A 11 41.36 -8.01 3.66
C SER A 11 41.43 -7.78 2.11
N PRO A 12 41.34 -6.54 1.60
CA PRO A 12 40.19 -5.92 0.93
C PRO A 12 40.19 -6.07 -0.60
N HIS A 13 39.06 -6.42 -1.20
CA HIS A 13 38.87 -6.20 -2.64
C HIS A 13 38.35 -4.80 -2.90
N SER A 14 39.18 -4.03 -3.61
CA SER A 14 38.90 -2.73 -4.17
C SER A 14 37.59 -2.74 -4.96
N CYS A 15 36.70 -1.80 -4.65
CA CYS A 15 35.57 -1.47 -5.50
C CYS A 15 36.11 -0.85 -6.79
N ASP A 16 36.04 -1.58 -7.91
CA ASP A 16 35.94 -0.92 -9.20
C ASP A 16 34.50 -0.43 -9.38
N GLY A 17 34.34 0.73 -10.02
CA GLY A 17 33.06 1.41 -10.16
C GLY A 17 32.18 0.85 -11.26
N SER A 18 32.04 -0.47 -11.40
CA SER A 18 31.30 -1.08 -12.51
C SER A 18 30.25 -2.14 -12.16
N ASP A 19 29.95 -2.39 -10.88
CA ASP A 19 28.96 -3.41 -10.49
C ASP A 19 27.55 -2.83 -10.24
N PRO A 20 26.54 -3.08 -11.11
CA PRO A 20 25.17 -2.65 -10.89
C PRO A 20 24.49 -3.54 -9.83
N CYS A 21 24.13 -2.93 -8.70
CA CYS A 21 23.12 -3.34 -7.71
C CYS A 21 22.77 -4.84 -7.68
N ARG A 22 23.64 -5.65 -7.07
CA ARG A 22 23.30 -7.03 -6.69
C ARG A 22 22.54 -7.01 -5.35
N TRP A 23 21.21 -7.09 -5.43
CA TRP A 23 20.30 -7.17 -4.30
C TRP A 23 20.70 -8.31 -3.35
N ARG A 24 21.12 -7.96 -2.12
CA ARG A 24 21.36 -8.92 -1.03
C ARG A 24 20.04 -9.28 -0.35
N ASN A 25 19.84 -10.57 -0.07
CA ASN A 25 18.74 -11.06 0.78
C ASN A 25 18.75 -10.35 2.15
N PRO A 26 17.63 -9.76 2.63
CA PRO A 26 17.64 -8.92 3.82
C PRO A 26 17.36 -9.75 5.08
N THR A 27 18.41 -10.18 5.79
CA THR A 27 18.26 -10.76 7.14
C THR A 27 18.50 -9.75 8.27
N GLU A 28 18.92 -8.53 7.95
CA GLU A 28 19.16 -7.44 8.91
C GLU A 28 18.89 -6.12 8.19
N GLN A 29 17.83 -5.41 8.58
CA GLN A 29 17.58 -4.08 8.05
C GLN A 29 18.52 -3.08 8.71
N GLU A 30 19.03 -2.14 7.93
CA GLU A 30 19.86 -1.05 8.44
C GLU A 30 19.07 -0.25 9.47
N THR A 31 19.58 -0.18 10.70
CA THR A 31 18.96 0.57 11.80
C THR A 31 19.09 2.08 11.61
N LEU A 32 20.01 2.51 10.74
CA LEU A 32 20.24 3.88 10.35
C LEU A 32 19.79 4.08 8.90
N VAL A 33 18.92 5.07 8.67
CA VAL A 33 18.35 5.36 7.36
C VAL A 33 18.54 6.82 6.97
N LYS A 34 18.52 7.12 5.67
CA LYS A 34 18.55 8.50 5.16
C LYS A 34 17.22 8.87 4.53
N ILE A 35 16.54 9.87 5.09
CA ILE A 35 15.28 10.39 4.56
C ILE A 35 15.41 11.90 4.41
N ARG A 36 15.17 12.42 3.20
CA ARG A 36 15.20 13.86 2.90
C ARG A 36 16.50 14.55 3.37
N GLY A 37 17.64 13.86 3.26
CA GLY A 37 18.96 14.34 3.68
C GLY A 37 19.29 14.18 5.17
N PHE A 38 18.33 13.77 6.00
CA PHE A 38 18.54 13.50 7.43
C PHE A 38 18.94 12.05 7.66
N ARG A 39 19.88 11.84 8.58
CA ARG A 39 20.22 10.52 9.11
C ARG A 39 19.34 10.25 10.32
N ILE A 40 18.58 9.17 10.29
CA ILE A 40 17.59 8.83 11.31
C ILE A 40 17.90 7.43 11.83
N GLU A 41 18.04 7.31 13.15
CA GLU A 41 18.25 6.04 13.84
C GLU A 41 16.89 5.46 14.25
N LEU A 42 16.44 4.41 13.56
CA LEU A 42 15.13 3.78 13.81
C LEU A 42 15.03 3.21 15.23
N ASN A 43 16.15 2.71 15.78
CA ASN A 43 16.19 2.19 17.14
C ASN A 43 16.00 3.29 18.20
N GLU A 44 16.36 4.54 17.91
CA GLU A 44 16.11 5.66 18.82
C GLU A 44 14.60 5.93 18.93
N ILE A 45 13.89 5.85 17.80
CA ILE A 45 12.43 5.97 17.76
C ILE A 45 11.77 4.82 18.54
N ASP A 46 12.20 3.59 18.29
CA ASP A 46 11.70 2.40 18.99
C ASP A 46 11.93 2.49 20.50
N ALA A 47 13.12 2.96 20.93
CA ALA A 47 13.45 3.12 22.34
C ALA A 47 12.59 4.21 23.02
N ASN A 48 12.35 5.34 22.35
CA ASN A 48 11.50 6.40 22.89
C ASN A 48 10.04 5.96 22.99
N LEU A 49 9.51 5.30 21.96
CA LEU A 49 8.15 4.73 21.99
C LEU A 49 8.02 3.65 23.07
N GLY A 50 9.06 2.83 23.29
CA GLY A 50 9.09 1.80 24.33
C GLY A 50 9.04 2.36 25.75
N GLY A 51 9.32 3.64 25.93
CA GLY A 51 9.12 4.35 27.18
C GLY A 51 7.68 4.82 27.44
N ASN A 52 6.77 4.68 26.48
CA ASN A 52 5.37 5.04 26.64
C ASN A 52 4.58 3.85 27.24
N PRO A 53 3.88 4.01 28.37
CA PRO A 53 3.17 2.92 29.04
C PRO A 53 2.04 2.32 28.20
N LEU A 54 1.50 3.07 27.22
CA LEU A 54 0.44 2.59 26.36
C LEU A 54 0.92 1.56 25.33
N ALA A 55 2.22 1.49 25.05
CA ALA A 55 2.78 0.65 24.00
C ALA A 55 3.53 -0.55 24.60
N ARG A 56 3.12 -1.76 24.22
CA ARG A 56 3.72 -3.02 24.66
C ARG A 56 4.89 -3.44 23.78
N ASP A 57 4.65 -3.49 22.47
CA ASP A 57 5.65 -3.85 21.47
C ASP A 57 5.67 -2.79 20.37
N ILE A 58 6.86 -2.39 19.92
CA ILE A 58 7.02 -1.40 18.86
C ILE A 58 8.04 -1.86 17.84
N LYS A 59 7.79 -1.51 16.57
CA LYS A 59 8.83 -1.52 15.55
C LYS A 59 8.64 -0.41 14.54
N THR A 60 9.68 0.37 14.29
CA THR A 60 9.69 1.46 13.30
C THR A 60 10.49 1.05 12.07
N LEU A 61 9.95 1.37 10.90
CA LEU A 61 10.53 1.05 9.60
C LEU A 61 10.34 2.20 8.63
N VAL A 62 11.15 2.21 7.57
CA VAL A 62 10.90 3.04 6.40
C VAL A 62 10.06 2.27 5.41
N ARG A 63 8.93 2.86 5.01
CA ARG A 63 8.09 2.37 3.92
C ARG A 63 8.11 3.37 2.79
N ARG A 64 8.00 2.89 1.56
CA ARG A 64 7.72 3.75 0.41
C ARG A 64 6.21 3.90 0.27
N GLY A 65 5.73 5.14 0.28
CA GLY A 65 4.33 5.47 0.04
C GLY A 65 3.91 5.22 -1.41
N HIS A 66 2.66 5.54 -1.74
CA HIS A 66 2.14 5.41 -3.11
C HIS A 66 2.85 6.35 -4.12
N ASN A 67 3.49 7.41 -3.64
CA ASN A 67 4.32 8.34 -4.40
C ASN A 67 5.81 7.98 -4.37
N GLU A 68 6.15 6.76 -3.95
CA GLU A 68 7.51 6.26 -3.74
C GLU A 68 8.36 7.03 -2.70
N GLU A 69 7.77 8.00 -2.00
CA GLU A 69 8.50 8.76 -0.98
C GLU A 69 8.77 7.88 0.25
N PRO A 70 10.04 7.82 0.72
CA PRO A 70 10.38 7.13 1.95
C PRO A 70 9.74 7.84 3.13
N THR A 71 8.89 7.11 3.86
CA THR A 71 8.10 7.57 4.99
C THR A 71 8.37 6.68 6.20
N LEU A 72 8.53 7.31 7.38
CA LEU A 72 8.64 6.59 8.64
C LEU A 72 7.28 6.06 9.10
N VAL A 73 7.23 4.76 9.39
CA VAL A 73 6.05 4.04 9.83
C VAL A 73 6.38 3.29 11.12
N SER A 74 5.64 3.57 12.19
CA SER A 74 5.76 2.86 13.46
C SER A 74 4.60 1.90 13.66
N TYR A 75 4.93 0.63 13.82
CA TYR A 75 4.02 -0.43 14.22
C TYR A 75 3.98 -0.48 15.74
N VAL A 76 2.78 -0.36 16.31
CA VAL A 76 2.59 -0.28 17.75
C VAL A 76 1.57 -1.31 18.17
N VAL A 77 1.93 -2.12 19.16
CA VAL A 77 1.02 -3.05 19.84
C VAL A 77 0.59 -2.42 21.16
N PRO A 78 -0.69 -2.09 21.34
CA PRO A 78 -1.17 -1.47 22.58
C PRO A 78 -1.07 -2.41 23.78
N GLU A 79 -0.69 -1.85 24.93
CA GLU A 79 -0.85 -2.49 26.23
C GLU A 79 -2.29 -2.22 26.71
N ILE A 80 -3.18 -3.19 26.49
CA ILE A 80 -4.63 -3.03 26.69
C ILE A 80 -4.99 -2.60 28.12
N SER A 81 -4.25 -3.08 29.12
CA SER A 81 -4.50 -2.75 30.52
C SER A 81 -4.17 -1.29 30.87
N GLU A 82 -3.13 -0.73 30.25
CA GLU A 82 -2.73 0.67 30.38
C GLU A 82 -3.61 1.58 29.52
N TRP A 83 -3.99 1.13 28.32
CA TRP A 83 -4.94 1.81 27.44
C TRP A 83 -6.28 2.09 28.12
N ASN A 84 -6.89 1.07 28.73
CA ASN A 84 -8.17 1.22 29.42
C ASN A 84 -8.05 2.19 30.61
N ARG A 85 -6.96 2.11 31.39
CA ARG A 85 -6.70 3.05 32.49
C ARG A 85 -6.51 4.48 32.01
N TRP A 86 -5.83 4.67 30.90
CA TRP A 86 -5.62 5.99 30.31
C TRP A 86 -6.94 6.58 29.80
N LEU A 87 -7.79 5.78 29.13
CA LEU A 87 -9.11 6.21 28.70
C LEU A 87 -9.97 6.68 29.89
N GLU A 88 -10.02 5.89 30.97
CA GLU A 88 -10.73 6.27 32.21
C GLU A 88 -10.19 7.57 32.79
N ALA A 89 -8.87 7.72 32.88
CA ALA A 89 -8.23 8.92 33.42
C ALA A 89 -8.50 10.18 32.57
N GLN A 90 -8.64 10.03 31.25
CA GLN A 90 -8.98 11.11 30.33
C GLN A 90 -10.49 11.31 30.13
N ASN A 91 -11.33 10.53 30.84
CA ASN A 91 -12.78 10.53 30.70
C ASN A 91 -13.22 10.31 29.24
N HIS A 92 -12.65 9.29 28.61
CA HIS A 92 -12.94 8.86 27.25
C HIS A 92 -13.50 7.44 27.23
N GLU A 93 -14.47 7.20 26.35
CA GLU A 93 -15.00 5.86 26.08
C GLU A 93 -14.13 5.15 25.03
N ASP A 94 -13.99 3.83 25.16
CA ASP A 94 -13.32 3.01 24.14
C ASP A 94 -14.19 2.90 22.90
N ILE A 95 -13.57 2.84 21.73
CA ILE A 95 -14.28 2.71 20.46
C ILE A 95 -14.25 1.25 20.05
N GLU A 96 -15.43 0.66 19.79
CA GLU A 96 -15.52 -0.68 19.24
C GLU A 96 -14.96 -0.73 17.81
N ASP A 97 -13.88 -1.50 17.64
CA ASP A 97 -13.27 -1.82 16.35
C ASP A 97 -12.77 -3.27 16.44
N GLU A 98 -13.40 -4.17 15.70
CA GLU A 98 -12.96 -5.56 15.58
C GLU A 98 -11.61 -5.65 14.85
N GLY A 99 -11.19 -4.57 14.17
CA GLY A 99 -10.00 -4.52 13.35
C GLY A 99 -10.15 -5.27 12.02
N VAL A 100 -9.11 -5.16 11.20
CA VAL A 100 -9.02 -5.82 9.90
C VAL A 100 -7.89 -6.85 9.97
N GLU A 101 -8.23 -8.12 9.76
CA GLU A 101 -7.21 -9.16 9.62
C GLU A 101 -6.34 -8.85 8.38
N MET A 102 -5.03 -8.72 8.58
CA MET A 102 -4.05 -8.50 7.52
C MET A 102 -2.86 -9.44 7.72
N GLY A 103 -2.90 -10.57 7.01
CA GLY A 103 -1.88 -11.61 7.13
C GLY A 103 -1.92 -12.27 8.51
N PRO A 104 -0.80 -12.32 9.26
CA PRO A 104 -0.73 -13.02 10.55
C PRO A 104 -1.19 -12.18 11.76
N THR A 105 -1.72 -10.97 11.55
CA THR A 105 -2.12 -10.05 12.62
C THR A 105 -3.41 -9.29 12.27
N VAL A 106 -3.96 -8.57 13.25
CA VAL A 106 -5.12 -7.69 13.10
C VAL A 106 -4.66 -6.25 13.20
N VAL A 107 -5.10 -5.42 12.27
CA VAL A 107 -4.86 -3.97 12.26
C VAL A 107 -6.11 -3.24 12.75
N TYR A 108 -5.97 -2.40 13.76
CA TYR A 108 -7.04 -1.54 14.24
C TYR A 108 -6.95 -0.18 13.57
N LEU A 109 -8.01 0.23 12.88
CA LEU A 109 -8.04 1.48 12.12
C LEU A 109 -8.64 2.63 12.93
N LYS A 110 -9.50 2.34 13.91
CA LYS A 110 -10.27 3.34 14.65
C LYS A 110 -10.03 3.30 16.16
N ARG A 111 -10.04 2.11 16.78
CA ARG A 111 -10.04 1.97 18.24
C ARG A 111 -8.93 2.74 18.94
N PHE A 112 -7.71 2.62 18.42
CA PHE A 112 -6.52 3.21 19.03
C PHE A 112 -6.13 4.56 18.40
N ARG A 113 -7.05 5.26 17.74
CA ARG A 113 -6.76 6.55 17.08
C ARG A 113 -6.24 7.60 18.08
N ARG A 114 -6.82 7.70 19.28
CA ARG A 114 -6.33 8.64 20.30
C ARG A 114 -4.94 8.26 20.81
N MET A 115 -4.66 6.97 20.91
CA MET A 115 -3.33 6.49 21.26
C MET A 115 -2.29 6.90 20.20
N GLN A 116 -2.63 6.92 18.91
CA GLN A 116 -1.72 7.39 17.85
C GLN A 116 -1.29 8.84 18.09
N ALA A 117 -2.23 9.71 18.47
CA ALA A 117 -1.93 11.10 18.81
C ALA A 117 -1.02 11.19 20.05
N GLU A 118 -1.34 10.45 21.11
CA GLU A 118 -0.56 10.42 22.36
C GLU A 118 0.89 9.95 22.13
N VAL A 119 1.09 8.85 21.39
CA VAL A 119 2.44 8.35 21.08
C VAL A 119 3.20 9.29 20.14
N GLY A 120 2.48 9.95 19.22
CA GLY A 120 3.05 10.97 18.36
C GLY A 120 3.55 12.18 19.13
N ASP A 121 2.73 12.71 20.05
CA ASP A 121 3.09 13.86 20.88
C ASP A 121 4.22 13.52 21.87
N HIS A 122 4.23 12.29 22.40
CA HIS A 122 5.33 11.76 23.19
C HIS A 122 6.68 11.80 22.44
N LEU A 123 6.67 11.52 21.13
CA LEU A 123 7.88 11.60 20.31
C LEU A 123 8.26 13.03 19.95
N LYS A 124 7.29 13.89 19.63
CA LYS A 124 7.55 15.31 19.31
C LYS A 124 8.27 16.05 20.44
N SER A 125 8.08 15.65 21.69
CA SER A 125 8.76 16.26 22.84
C SER A 125 10.19 15.74 23.08
N ARG A 126 10.62 14.67 22.38
CA ARG A 126 11.90 13.98 22.62
C ARG A 126 12.80 13.90 21.40
N LEU A 127 12.21 13.89 20.20
CA LEU A 127 12.91 13.73 18.94
C LEU A 127 12.77 14.97 18.05
N PRO A 128 13.77 15.25 17.20
CA PRO A 128 13.62 16.23 16.13
C PRO A 128 12.42 15.90 15.22
N ALA A 129 11.76 16.93 14.68
CA ALA A 129 10.56 16.76 13.86
C ALA A 129 10.73 15.80 12.65
N HIS A 130 11.94 15.72 12.07
CA HIS A 130 12.23 14.82 10.95
C HIS A 130 12.38 13.35 11.34
N SER A 131 12.58 13.05 12.64
CA SER A 131 12.67 11.68 13.17
C SER A 131 11.33 11.20 13.74
N VAL A 132 10.30 12.04 13.75
CA VAL A 132 8.96 11.66 14.21
C VAL A 132 8.23 10.91 13.06
N PRO A 133 7.77 9.67 13.30
CA PRO A 133 6.97 8.92 12.34
C PRO A 133 5.73 9.68 11.88
N SER A 134 5.43 9.60 10.58
CA SER A 134 4.22 10.20 10.02
C SER A 134 3.02 9.26 10.06
N ILE A 135 3.26 7.95 10.24
CA ILE A 135 2.22 6.92 10.21
C ILE A 135 2.41 5.98 11.40
N TYR A 136 1.32 5.76 12.14
CA TYR A 136 1.26 4.79 13.23
C TYR A 136 0.24 3.70 12.87
N ILE A 137 0.68 2.43 12.91
CA ILE A 137 -0.18 1.28 12.61
C ILE A 137 -0.37 0.48 13.89
N MET A 138 -1.62 0.42 14.35
CA MET A 138 -1.99 -0.24 15.59
C MET A 138 -2.31 -1.71 15.33
N LEU A 139 -1.55 -2.60 15.97
CA LEU A 139 -1.61 -4.04 15.74
C LEU A 139 -2.05 -4.80 17.00
N GLN A 140 -2.71 -5.94 16.82
CA GLN A 140 -2.93 -6.88 17.92
C GLN A 140 -1.63 -7.52 18.40
N LYS A 141 -0.70 -7.81 17.49
CA LYS A 141 0.64 -8.36 17.76
C LYS A 141 1.59 -8.08 16.60
N LEU A 142 2.89 -8.05 16.88
CA LEU A 142 3.90 -8.07 15.82
C LEU A 142 3.96 -9.47 15.17
N PRO A 143 3.92 -9.58 13.83
CA PRO A 143 4.26 -10.80 13.11
C PRO A 143 5.68 -11.25 13.46
N LEU A 144 5.86 -12.53 13.79
CA LEU A 144 7.16 -13.12 14.09
C LEU A 144 7.46 -14.26 13.12
N ASN A 145 8.74 -14.39 12.75
CA ASN A 145 9.24 -15.49 11.95
C ASN A 145 9.44 -16.75 12.82
N PRO A 146 9.75 -17.93 12.23
CA PRO A 146 9.98 -19.15 13.01
C PRO A 146 11.09 -19.05 14.07
N ASN A 147 12.02 -18.10 13.93
CA ASN A 147 13.09 -17.84 14.88
C ASN A 147 12.70 -16.85 15.99
N GLY A 148 11.43 -16.41 16.03
CA GLY A 148 10.92 -15.47 17.03
C GLY A 148 11.33 -14.01 16.82
N LYS A 149 11.96 -13.66 15.69
CA LYS A 149 12.24 -12.27 15.32
C LYS A 149 11.07 -11.67 14.55
N VAL A 150 10.95 -10.34 14.54
CA VAL A 150 9.92 -9.63 13.76
C VAL A 150 10.02 -10.02 12.29
N ASP A 151 8.89 -10.40 11.71
CA ASP A 151 8.75 -10.77 10.30
C ASP A 151 8.37 -9.52 9.50
N PHE A 152 9.39 -8.76 9.09
CA PHE A 152 9.22 -7.50 8.39
C PHE A 152 8.40 -7.62 7.09
N PRO A 153 8.65 -8.62 6.21
CA PRO A 153 7.83 -8.82 5.02
C PRO A 153 6.33 -8.97 5.31
N ASN A 154 5.98 -9.57 6.45
CA ASN A 154 4.59 -9.81 6.85
C ASN A 154 3.98 -8.69 7.71
N LEU A 155 4.71 -7.59 7.96
CA LEU A 155 4.12 -6.42 8.60
C LEU A 155 3.11 -5.75 7.64
N PRO A 156 1.85 -5.57 8.08
CA PRO A 156 0.80 -5.04 7.21
C PRO A 156 1.05 -3.57 6.89
N PHE A 157 0.50 -3.08 5.79
CA PHE A 157 0.48 -1.65 5.48
C PHE A 157 -0.87 -1.34 4.81
N PRO A 158 -1.89 -0.90 5.59
CA PRO A 158 -3.20 -0.60 5.03
C PRO A 158 -3.10 0.46 3.94
N ASP A 159 -3.93 0.35 2.90
CA ASP A 159 -3.99 1.35 1.84
C ASP A 159 -4.40 2.73 2.37
N ALA A 160 -4.04 3.81 1.67
CA ALA A 160 -4.38 5.18 2.06
C ALA A 160 -5.89 5.38 2.26
N THR A 161 -6.72 4.71 1.44
CA THR A 161 -8.19 4.75 1.55
C THR A 161 -8.70 4.14 2.86
N ALA A 162 -8.07 3.08 3.36
CA ALA A 162 -8.41 2.46 4.63
C ALA A 162 -7.93 3.26 5.85
N ARG A 163 -6.96 4.16 5.66
CA ARG A 163 -6.37 5.03 6.70
C ARG A 163 -7.00 6.42 6.74
N THR A 164 -8.06 6.66 5.97
CA THR A 164 -8.70 7.97 5.89
C THR A 164 -9.17 8.45 7.28
N GLU A 165 -8.74 9.65 7.62
CA GLU A 165 -9.21 10.38 8.80
C GLU A 165 -10.58 11.01 8.51
N ASP A 166 -11.34 11.31 9.57
CA ASP A 166 -12.42 12.26 9.45
C ASP A 166 -11.79 13.64 9.21
N ALA A 167 -12.21 14.34 8.15
CA ALA A 167 -11.59 15.60 7.76
C ALA A 167 -11.66 16.64 8.90
N SER A 168 -10.58 17.40 9.12
CA SER A 168 -10.57 18.49 10.11
C SER A 168 -11.60 19.57 9.73
N GLU A 169 -12.07 20.37 10.70
CA GLU A 169 -13.03 21.45 10.41
C GLU A 169 -12.50 22.46 9.37
N GLU A 170 -11.19 22.74 9.37
CA GLU A 170 -10.57 23.61 8.38
C GLU A 170 -10.50 22.96 6.99
N ALA A 171 -10.23 21.66 6.93
CA ALA A 171 -10.24 20.89 5.70
C ALA A 171 -11.66 20.76 5.13
N LEU A 172 -12.67 20.57 6.00
CA LEU A 172 -14.09 20.56 5.64
C LEU A 172 -14.52 21.93 5.10
N LYS A 173 -14.19 23.04 5.77
CA LYS A 173 -14.49 24.39 5.27
C LYS A 173 -13.83 24.67 3.92
N SER A 174 -12.58 24.26 3.76
CA SER A 174 -11.83 24.42 2.50
C SER A 174 -12.44 23.54 1.39
N TRP A 175 -12.86 22.32 1.72
CA TRP A 175 -13.54 21.42 0.81
C TRP A 175 -14.93 21.94 0.44
N GLU A 176 -15.71 22.44 1.41
CA GLU A 176 -17.04 23.03 1.19
C GLU A 176 -17.00 24.24 0.26
N ALA A 177 -15.92 25.02 0.34
CA ALA A 177 -15.67 26.18 -0.51
C ALA A 177 -15.31 25.85 -1.97
N LEU A 178 -14.99 24.60 -2.29
CA LEU A 178 -14.76 24.15 -3.67
C LEU A 178 -16.07 24.10 -4.46
N TYR A 179 -16.00 24.38 -5.76
CA TYR A 179 -17.12 24.13 -6.66
C TYR A 179 -17.42 22.62 -6.72
N GLU A 180 -18.68 22.24 -7.02
CA GLU A 180 -19.10 20.82 -7.07
C GLU A 180 -18.26 19.99 -8.03
N THR A 181 -17.85 20.59 -9.17
CA THR A 181 -16.91 20.00 -10.11
C THR A 181 -15.52 19.80 -9.49
N GLU A 182 -15.01 20.73 -8.70
CA GLU A 182 -13.71 20.63 -8.02
C GLU A 182 -13.74 19.62 -6.87
N LYS A 183 -14.85 19.53 -6.12
CA LYS A 183 -15.08 18.48 -5.11
C LYS A 183 -15.04 17.09 -5.73
N THR A 184 -15.69 16.94 -6.89
CA THR A 184 -15.68 15.68 -7.65
C THR A 184 -14.26 15.34 -8.10
N LEU A 185 -13.50 16.31 -8.60
CA LEU A 185 -12.13 16.13 -9.10
C LEU A 185 -11.10 15.83 -7.99
N THR A 186 -11.33 16.27 -6.76
CA THR A 186 -10.40 16.09 -5.62
C THR A 186 -10.61 14.79 -4.86
N THR A 187 -11.64 14.01 -5.18
CA THR A 187 -11.74 12.64 -4.68
C THR A 187 -10.58 11.79 -5.23
N HIS A 188 -9.87 11.08 -4.35
CA HIS A 188 -8.63 10.33 -4.65
C HIS A 188 -8.65 9.52 -5.97
N PRO A 189 -9.75 8.85 -6.37
CA PRO A 189 -9.78 8.07 -7.59
C PRO A 189 -9.80 8.97 -8.85
N LEU A 190 -10.60 10.03 -8.84
CA LEU A 190 -10.76 10.96 -9.96
C LEU A 190 -9.59 11.94 -10.08
N ALA A 191 -8.97 12.28 -8.94
CA ALA A 191 -7.75 13.08 -8.87
C ALA A 191 -6.59 12.46 -9.69
N GLN A 192 -6.39 11.14 -9.57
CA GLN A 192 -5.36 10.43 -10.32
C GLN A 192 -5.71 10.32 -11.81
N GLN A 193 -6.98 10.10 -12.15
CA GLN A 193 -7.43 10.10 -13.55
C GLN A 193 -7.23 11.46 -14.21
N LEU A 194 -7.66 12.54 -13.55
CA LEU A 194 -7.47 13.91 -14.01
C LEU A 194 -5.99 14.20 -14.25
N LEU A 195 -5.12 13.81 -13.32
CA LEU A 195 -3.69 14.04 -13.44
C LEU A 195 -3.09 13.29 -14.64
N LEU A 196 -3.44 12.01 -14.81
CA LEU A 196 -3.02 11.22 -15.97
C LEU A 196 -3.52 11.84 -17.29
N ASP A 197 -4.76 12.31 -17.33
CA ASP A 197 -5.34 12.95 -18.51
C ASP A 197 -4.69 14.30 -18.80
N ILE A 198 -4.36 15.10 -17.78
CA ILE A 198 -3.58 16.35 -17.90
C ILE A 198 -2.19 16.04 -18.46
N CYS A 199 -1.50 15.04 -17.90
CA CYS A 199 -0.18 14.65 -18.38
C CYS A 199 -0.22 14.21 -19.85
N LYS A 200 -1.21 13.40 -20.23
CA LYS A 200 -1.39 12.90 -21.61
C LYS A 200 -1.82 13.99 -22.60
N SER A 201 -2.80 14.82 -22.24
CA SER A 201 -3.45 15.76 -23.17
C SER A 201 -2.74 17.11 -23.24
N LEU A 202 -2.14 17.56 -22.13
CA LEU A 202 -1.52 18.88 -22.03
C LEU A 202 0.00 18.85 -21.99
N GLY A 203 0.61 17.65 -21.95
CA GLY A 203 2.07 17.47 -21.92
C GLY A 203 2.74 18.09 -20.69
N ALA A 204 1.99 18.26 -19.61
CA ALA A 204 2.47 18.83 -18.36
C ALA A 204 2.82 17.71 -17.38
N ASP A 205 4.02 17.77 -16.82
CA ASP A 205 4.46 16.80 -15.83
C ASP A 205 4.15 17.34 -14.43
N ILE A 206 3.12 16.80 -13.81
CA ILE A 206 2.57 17.30 -12.55
C ILE A 206 2.43 16.11 -11.60
N THR A 207 2.83 16.29 -10.35
CA THR A 207 2.72 15.25 -9.33
C THR A 207 1.37 15.33 -8.62
N ILE A 208 0.90 14.20 -8.08
CA ILE A 208 -0.35 14.17 -7.28
C ILE A 208 -0.25 15.09 -6.05
N GLY A 209 0.95 15.28 -5.51
CA GLY A 209 1.20 16.24 -4.43
C GLY A 209 0.85 17.68 -4.82
N ALA A 210 1.11 18.08 -6.07
CA ALA A 210 0.76 19.42 -6.54
C ALA A 210 -0.75 19.66 -6.57
N LEU A 211 -1.54 18.63 -6.87
CA LEU A 211 -3.00 18.67 -6.83
C LEU A 211 -3.52 18.82 -5.40
N TYR A 212 -2.98 18.07 -4.43
CA TYR A 212 -3.41 18.18 -3.03
C TYR A 212 -3.07 19.54 -2.41
N VAL A 213 -1.94 20.13 -2.80
CA VAL A 213 -1.55 21.48 -2.36
C VAL A 213 -2.38 22.57 -3.07
N ASN A 214 -2.84 22.31 -4.30
CA ASN A 214 -3.58 23.26 -5.12
C ASN A 214 -4.87 22.62 -5.67
N PRO A 215 -5.89 22.37 -4.82
CA PRO A 215 -7.08 21.60 -5.19
C PRO A 215 -8.07 22.35 -6.10
N SER A 216 -7.87 23.65 -6.32
CA SER A 216 -8.70 24.46 -7.22
C SER A 216 -8.22 24.37 -8.67
N LEU A 217 -9.14 24.53 -9.62
CA LEU A 217 -8.83 24.56 -11.06
C LEU A 217 -7.80 25.64 -11.40
N GLY A 218 -7.91 26.82 -10.78
CA GLY A 218 -6.96 27.92 -10.98
C GLY A 218 -5.56 27.63 -10.41
N GLY A 219 -5.50 26.99 -9.25
CA GLY A 219 -4.23 26.57 -8.63
C GLY A 219 -3.54 25.48 -9.46
N LEU A 220 -4.29 24.46 -9.89
CA LEU A 220 -3.81 23.39 -10.75
C LEU A 220 -3.36 23.92 -12.12
N GLY A 221 -4.16 24.78 -12.76
CA GLY A 221 -3.79 25.42 -14.03
C GLY A 221 -2.47 26.20 -13.94
N SER A 222 -2.25 26.91 -12.84
CA SER A 222 -0.98 27.59 -12.58
C SER A 222 0.20 26.63 -12.43
N GLN A 223 -0.01 25.40 -11.94
CA GLN A 223 1.03 24.36 -11.90
C GLN A 223 1.29 23.75 -13.28
N VAL A 224 0.23 23.52 -14.06
CA VAL A 224 0.33 23.07 -15.46
C VAL A 224 1.18 24.05 -16.27
N ASP A 225 0.89 25.35 -16.17
CA ASP A 225 1.61 26.39 -16.89
C ASP A 225 3.08 26.47 -16.45
N ARG A 226 3.35 26.37 -15.15
CA ARG A 226 4.72 26.31 -14.63
C ARG A 226 5.50 25.10 -15.15
N SER A 227 4.87 23.92 -15.15
CA SER A 227 5.46 22.69 -15.70
C SER A 227 5.80 22.84 -17.19
N ARG A 228 4.85 23.34 -17.98
CA ARG A 228 5.04 23.57 -19.43
C ARG A 228 6.05 24.66 -19.73
N SER A 229 6.21 25.65 -18.86
CA SER A 229 7.22 26.71 -18.99
C SER A 229 8.63 26.28 -18.57
N GLY A 230 8.82 25.04 -18.11
CA GLY A 230 10.11 24.51 -17.66
C GLY A 230 10.56 25.03 -16.29
N GLN A 231 9.66 25.65 -15.53
CA GLN A 231 9.92 26.18 -14.17
C GLN A 231 9.49 25.22 -13.06
N ALA A 232 8.99 24.02 -13.40
CA ALA A 232 8.68 23.00 -12.39
C ALA A 232 9.96 22.42 -11.79
N ALA A 233 9.91 22.11 -10.49
CA ALA A 233 10.91 21.27 -9.85
C ALA A 233 10.99 19.96 -10.63
N THR A 234 12.18 19.66 -11.16
CA THR A 234 12.46 18.46 -11.95
C THR A 234 12.11 17.23 -11.12
N VAL A 235 11.06 16.52 -11.53
CA VAL A 235 10.86 15.13 -11.12
C VAL A 235 12.04 14.35 -11.71
N ASP A 236 12.70 13.55 -10.90
CA ASP A 236 13.83 12.71 -11.30
C ASP A 236 13.33 11.60 -12.24
N LYS A 237 13.09 11.95 -13.52
CA LYS A 237 12.58 11.05 -14.57
C LYS A 237 13.44 9.81 -14.80
N ALA A 238 14.69 9.84 -14.37
CA ALA A 238 15.66 8.81 -14.65
C ALA A 238 15.30 7.43 -14.07
N VAL A 239 14.49 7.38 -13.01
CA VAL A 239 14.12 6.12 -12.35
C VAL A 239 12.91 5.45 -13.02
N ASP A 240 11.89 6.22 -13.40
CA ASP A 240 10.67 5.69 -14.03
C ASP A 240 10.89 5.13 -15.44
N THR A 241 11.80 5.72 -16.22
CA THR A 241 12.11 5.24 -17.58
C THR A 241 12.76 3.86 -17.58
N ALA A 242 13.66 3.58 -16.63
CA ALA A 242 14.39 2.32 -16.59
C ALA A 242 13.49 1.10 -16.28
N TYR A 243 12.43 1.29 -15.48
CA TYR A 243 11.49 0.20 -15.19
C TYR A 243 10.58 -0.09 -16.39
N ALA A 244 10.08 0.94 -17.07
CA ALA A 244 9.21 0.78 -18.24
C ALA A 244 9.95 0.15 -19.43
N GLU A 245 11.23 0.44 -19.62
CA GLU A 245 12.07 -0.13 -20.68
C GLU A 245 12.24 -1.66 -20.55
N SER A 246 12.16 -2.21 -19.33
CA SER A 246 12.28 -3.66 -19.12
C SER A 246 11.10 -4.47 -19.67
N PHE A 247 9.96 -3.84 -19.98
CA PHE A 247 8.78 -4.54 -20.50
C PHE A 247 9.06 -5.26 -21.82
N ASP A 248 9.66 -4.55 -22.79
CA ASP A 248 9.96 -5.09 -24.12
C ASP A 248 11.02 -6.21 -24.05
N GLU A 249 11.91 -6.16 -23.06
CA GLU A 249 12.87 -7.25 -22.81
C GLU A 249 12.19 -8.46 -22.17
N LEU A 250 11.41 -8.24 -21.11
CA LEU A 250 10.79 -9.30 -20.32
C LEU A 250 9.71 -10.06 -21.08
N ILE A 251 8.94 -9.38 -21.95
CA ILE A 251 7.89 -10.05 -22.74
C ILE A 251 8.48 -11.15 -23.63
N ASN A 252 9.70 -10.94 -24.14
CA ASN A 252 10.41 -11.90 -24.99
C ASN A 252 11.02 -13.08 -24.18
N THR A 253 10.98 -13.02 -22.85
CA THR A 253 11.44 -14.11 -21.97
C THR A 253 10.33 -15.06 -21.52
N LEU A 254 9.06 -14.71 -21.81
CA LEU A 254 7.92 -15.55 -21.45
C LEU A 254 7.90 -16.83 -22.29
N ASP A 255 7.56 -17.93 -21.62
CA ASP A 255 7.38 -19.24 -22.26
C ASP A 255 6.17 -19.21 -23.21
N ASP A 256 6.29 -19.76 -24.41
CA ASP A 256 5.26 -19.76 -25.47
C ASP A 256 3.91 -20.34 -25.02
N LYS A 257 3.90 -21.16 -23.96
CA LYS A 257 2.67 -21.69 -23.36
C LYS A 257 1.81 -20.59 -22.69
N TYR A 258 2.38 -19.45 -22.32
CA TYR A 258 1.67 -18.30 -21.78
C TYR A 258 1.24 -17.38 -22.93
N GLN A 259 0.23 -17.83 -23.67
CA GLN A 259 -0.30 -17.07 -24.79
C GLN A 259 -1.08 -15.85 -24.28
N SER A 260 -0.84 -14.71 -24.92
CA SER A 260 -1.72 -13.54 -24.72
C SER A 260 -3.14 -13.92 -25.12
N ALA A 261 -4.11 -13.49 -24.33
CA ALA A 261 -5.51 -13.77 -24.63
C ALA A 261 -5.90 -13.14 -25.97
N ASP A 262 -6.59 -13.89 -26.81
CA ASP A 262 -7.07 -13.43 -28.11
C ASP A 262 -8.12 -12.30 -27.91
N PRO A 263 -7.82 -11.07 -28.34
CA PRO A 263 -8.74 -9.94 -28.19
C PRO A 263 -10.09 -10.16 -28.87
N ASP A 264 -10.12 -10.91 -29.98
CA ASP A 264 -11.34 -11.19 -30.74
C ASP A 264 -12.21 -12.24 -30.02
N ALA A 265 -11.58 -13.22 -29.37
CA ALA A 265 -12.25 -14.18 -28.48
C ALA A 265 -12.86 -13.51 -27.24
N LEU A 266 -12.24 -12.42 -26.77
CA LEU A 266 -12.69 -11.59 -25.65
C LEU A 266 -13.59 -10.41 -26.06
N SER A 267 -14.07 -10.41 -27.31
CA SER A 267 -14.92 -9.33 -27.83
C SER A 267 -16.23 -9.19 -27.04
N LEU A 268 -16.80 -7.98 -27.06
CA LEU A 268 -18.01 -7.59 -26.29
C LEU A 268 -19.27 -8.44 -26.57
N SER A 269 -19.24 -9.31 -27.58
CA SER A 269 -20.34 -10.20 -27.99
C SER A 269 -20.35 -11.58 -27.33
N SER A 270 -19.21 -12.08 -26.82
CA SER A 270 -19.14 -13.36 -26.10
C SER A 270 -19.31 -13.13 -24.59
N SER A 271 -19.93 -14.08 -23.89
CA SER A 271 -19.90 -14.10 -22.43
C SER A 271 -18.52 -14.58 -22.00
N ALA A 272 -17.78 -13.79 -21.23
CA ALA A 272 -16.43 -14.13 -20.79
C ALA A 272 -16.27 -14.02 -19.28
N THR A 273 -15.52 -14.93 -18.68
CA THR A 273 -15.18 -14.95 -17.26
C THR A 273 -13.71 -14.64 -17.08
N PHE A 274 -13.42 -13.54 -16.39
CA PHE A 274 -12.06 -13.13 -16.09
C PHE A 274 -11.66 -13.61 -14.71
N PHE A 275 -10.43 -14.13 -14.58
CA PHE A 275 -9.77 -14.34 -13.30
C PHE A 275 -8.77 -13.21 -13.06
N LEU A 276 -8.98 -12.42 -12.01
CA LEU A 276 -8.15 -11.25 -11.71
C LEU A 276 -7.46 -11.40 -10.35
N THR A 277 -6.16 -11.16 -10.32
CA THR A 277 -5.36 -11.11 -9.08
C THR A 277 -5.18 -9.67 -8.61
N SER A 278 -5.15 -9.46 -7.28
CA SER A 278 -4.93 -8.14 -6.65
C SER A 278 -5.95 -7.06 -7.07
N THR A 279 -7.16 -7.16 -6.53
CA THR A 279 -8.29 -6.28 -6.86
C THR A 279 -8.53 -5.14 -5.87
N THR A 280 -8.06 -5.28 -4.63
CA THR A 280 -8.39 -4.30 -3.58
C THR A 280 -7.55 -3.03 -3.64
N GLY A 281 -6.42 -3.04 -4.37
CA GLY A 281 -5.58 -1.85 -4.60
C GLY A 281 -6.10 -0.96 -5.73
N PHE A 282 -5.43 0.18 -5.96
CA PHE A 282 -5.87 1.18 -6.94
C PHE A 282 -6.07 0.62 -8.36
N LEU A 283 -5.03 0.07 -8.98
CA LEU A 283 -5.12 -0.46 -10.35
C LEU A 283 -6.14 -1.60 -10.46
N GLY A 284 -6.18 -2.48 -9.47
CA GLY A 284 -7.13 -3.59 -9.39
C GLY A 284 -8.59 -3.13 -9.43
N ALA A 285 -8.94 -2.12 -8.62
CA ALA A 285 -10.29 -1.57 -8.56
C ALA A 285 -10.77 -0.98 -9.91
N TYR A 286 -9.85 -0.41 -10.68
CA TYR A 286 -10.16 0.09 -12.02
C TYR A 286 -10.24 -1.02 -13.08
N LEU A 287 -9.43 -2.07 -12.95
CA LEU A 287 -9.57 -3.27 -13.79
C LEU A 287 -10.93 -3.94 -13.54
N ASP A 288 -11.38 -4.02 -12.27
CA ASP A 288 -12.72 -4.50 -11.92
C ASP A 288 -13.79 -3.68 -12.67
N LYS A 289 -13.70 -2.34 -12.63
CA LYS A 289 -14.62 -1.43 -13.32
C LYS A 289 -14.62 -1.65 -14.84
N GLU A 290 -13.46 -1.77 -15.46
CA GLU A 290 -13.35 -1.96 -16.91
C GLU A 290 -13.89 -3.33 -17.37
N ILE A 291 -13.66 -4.37 -16.58
CA ILE A 291 -14.18 -5.72 -16.88
C ILE A 291 -15.69 -5.75 -16.65
N LEU A 292 -16.17 -5.31 -15.48
CA LEU A 292 -17.57 -5.36 -15.11
C LEU A 292 -18.43 -4.31 -15.82
N GLY A 293 -17.84 -3.23 -16.33
CA GLY A 293 -18.54 -2.27 -17.19
C GLY A 293 -19.09 -2.90 -18.48
N ARG A 294 -18.54 -4.05 -18.89
CA ARG A 294 -19.02 -4.84 -20.03
C ARG A 294 -20.27 -5.64 -19.60
N LYS A 295 -21.28 -5.71 -20.48
CA LYS A 295 -22.60 -6.28 -20.15
C LYS A 295 -22.57 -7.80 -19.88
N ASN A 296 -21.71 -8.54 -20.59
CA ASN A 296 -21.70 -10.00 -20.59
C ASN A 296 -20.45 -10.60 -19.94
N THR A 297 -19.89 -9.95 -18.92
CA THR A 297 -18.69 -10.45 -18.23
C THR A 297 -18.97 -10.90 -16.82
N LYS A 298 -18.28 -11.96 -16.42
CA LYS A 298 -18.16 -12.42 -15.04
C LYS A 298 -16.73 -12.20 -14.58
N LEU A 299 -16.55 -12.02 -13.27
CA LEU A 299 -15.25 -11.78 -12.67
C LEU A 299 -15.07 -12.69 -11.47
N ILE A 300 -13.97 -13.44 -11.45
CA ILE A 300 -13.51 -14.19 -10.30
C ILE A 300 -12.28 -13.46 -9.75
N VAL A 301 -12.38 -12.95 -8.53
CA VAL A 301 -11.29 -12.21 -7.89
C VAL A 301 -10.55 -13.10 -6.90
N HIS A 302 -9.22 -13.11 -7.00
CA HIS A 302 -8.35 -13.72 -6.01
C HIS A 302 -8.08 -12.74 -4.87
N ILE A 303 -8.38 -13.16 -3.65
CA ILE A 303 -8.20 -12.33 -2.45
C ILE A 303 -7.25 -13.01 -1.48
N LEU A 304 -6.15 -12.31 -1.19
CA LEU A 304 -5.15 -12.71 -0.22
C LEU A 304 -5.59 -12.40 1.22
N GLY A 305 -5.37 -13.37 2.12
CA GLY A 305 -5.39 -13.16 3.57
C GLY A 305 -6.77 -13.11 4.22
N ALA A 306 -7.85 -13.40 3.49
CA ALA A 306 -9.18 -13.58 4.08
C ALA A 306 -9.42 -15.06 4.44
N LYS A 307 -9.96 -15.33 5.63
CA LYS A 307 -10.26 -16.70 6.10
C LYS A 307 -11.63 -17.21 5.67
N ARG A 308 -12.55 -16.31 5.29
CA ARG A 308 -13.90 -16.65 4.82
C ARG A 308 -14.31 -15.76 3.66
N LEU A 309 -15.17 -16.31 2.80
CA LEU A 309 -15.60 -15.69 1.56
C LEU A 309 -16.44 -14.43 1.75
N ASP A 310 -17.24 -14.37 2.82
CA ASP A 310 -18.07 -13.21 3.15
C ASP A 310 -17.21 -11.97 3.47
N PHE A 311 -16.16 -12.13 4.28
CA PHE A 311 -15.21 -11.04 4.55
C PHE A 311 -14.46 -10.59 3.30
N ALA A 312 -14.12 -11.53 2.42
CA ALA A 312 -13.43 -11.22 1.16
C ALA A 312 -14.33 -10.36 0.24
N LYS A 313 -15.60 -10.74 0.10
CA LYS A 313 -16.59 -9.97 -0.66
C LYS A 313 -16.84 -8.58 -0.07
N ASP A 314 -16.95 -8.49 1.25
CA ASP A 314 -17.14 -7.21 1.94
C ASP A 314 -15.92 -6.30 1.75
N ARG A 315 -14.69 -6.83 1.87
CA ARG A 315 -13.45 -6.07 1.63
C ARG A 315 -13.38 -5.52 0.21
N LEU A 316 -13.70 -6.33 -0.80
CA LEU A 316 -13.76 -5.88 -2.20
C LEU A 316 -14.80 -4.77 -2.36
N THR A 317 -16.01 -5.00 -1.83
CA THR A 317 -17.13 -4.05 -1.94
C THR A 317 -16.77 -2.71 -1.29
N ARG A 318 -16.17 -2.73 -0.08
CA ARG A 318 -15.69 -1.53 0.59
C ARG A 318 -14.60 -0.82 -0.19
N SER A 319 -13.66 -1.55 -0.80
CA SER A 319 -12.63 -0.95 -1.65
C SER A 319 -13.25 -0.25 -2.86
N LEU A 320 -14.08 -0.94 -3.64
CA LEU A 320 -14.76 -0.35 -4.81
C LEU A 320 -15.68 0.82 -4.45
N LYS A 321 -16.38 0.76 -3.31
CA LYS A 321 -17.16 1.90 -2.78
C LYS A 321 -16.27 3.07 -2.37
N GLY A 322 -15.13 2.79 -1.72
CA GLY A 322 -14.13 3.79 -1.37
C GLY A 322 -13.55 4.51 -2.60
N TYR A 323 -13.43 3.78 -3.73
CA TYR A 323 -13.07 4.37 -5.02
C TYR A 323 -14.24 4.95 -5.82
N GLY A 324 -15.49 4.90 -5.30
CA GLY A 324 -16.67 5.39 -6.00
C GLY A 324 -17.06 4.61 -7.26
N LEU A 325 -16.59 3.36 -7.40
CA LEU A 325 -16.76 2.54 -8.60
C LEU A 325 -17.89 1.51 -8.48
N TRP A 326 -18.28 1.13 -7.26
CA TRP A 326 -19.23 0.05 -7.02
C TRP A 326 -20.62 0.30 -7.62
N GLN A 327 -21.19 -0.73 -8.24
CA GLN A 327 -22.59 -0.77 -8.67
C GLN A 327 -23.24 -2.05 -8.15
N ASP A 328 -24.45 -1.94 -7.57
CA ASP A 328 -25.13 -3.11 -6.99
C ASP A 328 -25.44 -4.20 -8.02
N SER A 329 -25.61 -3.83 -9.29
CA SER A 329 -25.79 -4.77 -10.41
C SER A 329 -24.59 -5.68 -10.67
N TRP A 330 -23.41 -5.38 -10.09
CA TRP A 330 -22.21 -6.18 -10.26
C TRP A 330 -22.11 -7.31 -9.25
N ALA A 331 -22.85 -7.26 -8.13
CA ALA A 331 -22.72 -8.21 -7.03
C ALA A 331 -22.90 -9.67 -7.47
N GLU A 332 -23.81 -9.94 -8.40
CA GLU A 332 -24.09 -11.28 -8.91
C GLU A 332 -23.05 -11.78 -9.93
N ARG A 333 -22.28 -10.86 -10.53
CA ARG A 333 -21.27 -11.17 -11.55
C ARG A 333 -19.88 -11.35 -10.96
N ILE A 334 -19.70 -11.08 -9.66
CA ILE A 334 -18.43 -11.19 -8.95
C ILE A 334 -18.43 -12.45 -8.06
N GLY A 335 -17.52 -13.37 -8.39
CA GLY A 335 -17.08 -14.44 -7.50
C GLY A 335 -15.78 -14.06 -6.79
N CYS A 336 -15.58 -14.56 -5.57
CA CYS A 336 -14.30 -14.44 -4.86
C CYS A 336 -13.75 -15.83 -4.59
N VAL A 337 -12.43 -15.97 -4.68
CA VAL A 337 -11.69 -17.15 -4.21
C VAL A 337 -10.61 -16.70 -3.24
N LEU A 338 -10.40 -17.49 -2.20
CA LEU A 338 -9.41 -17.23 -1.16
C LEU A 338 -8.14 -17.96 -1.50
N GLY A 339 -7.00 -17.26 -1.50
CA GLY A 339 -5.73 -17.94 -1.75
C GLY A 339 -4.52 -17.10 -1.42
N ASP A 340 -3.37 -17.62 -1.81
CA ASP A 340 -2.06 -17.04 -1.59
C ASP A 340 -1.16 -17.36 -2.78
N LEU A 341 -0.84 -16.33 -3.57
CA LEU A 341 -0.08 -16.48 -4.81
C LEU A 341 1.34 -17.01 -4.59
N SER A 342 1.86 -16.94 -3.36
CA SER A 342 3.17 -17.50 -3.01
C SER A 342 3.15 -19.04 -2.90
N LYS A 343 1.96 -19.65 -2.87
CA LYS A 343 1.78 -21.10 -2.72
C LYS A 343 1.46 -21.77 -4.05
N PRO A 344 1.74 -23.09 -4.19
CA PRO A 344 1.24 -23.88 -5.31
C PRO A 344 -0.27 -23.71 -5.51
N LEU A 345 -0.73 -23.79 -6.75
CA LEU A 345 -2.15 -23.63 -7.12
C LEU A 345 -2.76 -22.31 -6.61
N LEU A 346 -1.93 -21.25 -6.51
CA LEU A 346 -2.33 -19.93 -6.02
C LEU A 346 -2.90 -19.96 -4.59
N GLY A 347 -2.57 -20.99 -3.81
CA GLY A 347 -3.06 -21.22 -2.45
C GLY A 347 -4.57 -21.48 -2.37
N LEU A 348 -5.20 -21.83 -3.49
CA LEU A 348 -6.61 -22.18 -3.57
C LEU A 348 -6.83 -23.61 -3.04
N ASP A 349 -8.00 -23.86 -2.46
CA ASP A 349 -8.45 -25.24 -2.20
C ASP A 349 -8.79 -25.96 -3.52
N ASP A 350 -8.85 -27.30 -3.49
CA ASP A 350 -9.06 -28.13 -4.68
C ASP A 350 -10.35 -27.79 -5.44
N ALA A 351 -11.43 -27.43 -4.74
CA ALA A 351 -12.71 -27.11 -5.36
C ALA A 351 -12.66 -25.74 -6.04
N SER A 352 -12.06 -24.75 -5.38
CA SER A 352 -11.83 -23.40 -5.91
C SER A 352 -10.88 -23.43 -7.11
N TRP A 353 -9.78 -24.21 -7.02
CA TRP A 353 -8.84 -24.40 -8.12
C TRP A 353 -9.54 -24.99 -9.35
N LYS A 354 -10.28 -26.09 -9.16
CA LYS A 354 -11.07 -26.72 -10.23
C LYS A 354 -12.04 -25.73 -10.87
N HIS A 355 -12.81 -25.01 -10.05
CA HIS A 355 -13.75 -24.00 -10.53
C HIS A 355 -13.08 -22.92 -11.39
N VAL A 356 -11.97 -22.35 -10.94
CA VAL A 356 -11.23 -21.33 -11.71
C VAL A 356 -10.73 -21.91 -13.03
N THR A 357 -10.12 -23.09 -13.02
CA THR A 357 -9.56 -23.71 -14.24
C THR A 357 -10.61 -24.13 -15.26
N GLU A 358 -11.83 -24.45 -14.83
CA GLU A 358 -12.92 -24.87 -15.71
C GLU A 358 -13.75 -23.70 -16.26
N THR A 359 -13.69 -22.53 -15.61
CA THR A 359 -14.59 -21.41 -15.94
C THR A 359 -13.90 -20.13 -16.38
N ALA A 360 -12.62 -19.89 -16.03
CA ALA A 360 -11.92 -18.69 -16.44
C ALA A 360 -11.48 -18.76 -17.91
N ASP A 361 -11.94 -17.80 -18.70
CA ASP A 361 -11.59 -17.66 -20.12
C ASP A 361 -10.30 -16.84 -20.31
N ALA A 362 -10.05 -15.90 -19.40
CA ALA A 362 -8.85 -15.07 -19.40
C ALA A 362 -8.33 -14.82 -17.98
N VAL A 363 -7.01 -14.75 -17.86
CA VAL A 363 -6.32 -14.41 -16.61
C VAL A 363 -5.70 -13.03 -16.75
N VAL A 364 -6.09 -12.12 -15.86
CA VAL A 364 -5.46 -10.81 -15.70
C VAL A 364 -4.65 -10.86 -14.42
N HIS A 365 -3.33 -10.95 -14.55
CA HIS A 365 -2.43 -10.96 -13.40
C HIS A 365 -1.94 -9.55 -13.10
N ASN A 366 -2.50 -8.93 -12.06
CA ASN A 366 -2.11 -7.60 -11.58
C ASN A 366 -1.39 -7.65 -10.22
N ALA A 367 -1.36 -8.82 -9.58
CA ALA A 367 -0.61 -8.98 -8.36
C ALA A 367 0.89 -8.80 -8.60
N ALA A 368 1.53 -8.12 -7.66
CA ALA A 368 2.98 -7.99 -7.61
C ALA A 368 3.47 -8.34 -6.21
N TYR A 369 4.70 -8.83 -6.13
CA TYR A 369 5.39 -8.88 -4.86
C TYR A 369 5.81 -7.45 -4.50
N VAL A 370 4.97 -6.74 -3.76
CA VAL A 370 5.27 -5.37 -3.40
C VAL A 370 6.17 -5.37 -2.17
N HIS A 371 7.47 -5.20 -2.40
CA HIS A 371 8.43 -4.87 -1.34
C HIS A 371 8.19 -3.43 -0.91
N TRP A 372 7.26 -3.23 0.02
CA TRP A 372 6.99 -1.91 0.61
C TRP A 372 8.12 -1.43 1.55
N ILE A 373 9.12 -2.28 1.77
CA ILE A 373 10.27 -2.03 2.64
C ILE A 373 11.36 -1.38 1.80
N ALA A 374 11.77 -0.17 2.20
CA ALA A 374 12.82 0.58 1.53
C ALA A 374 14.20 -0.06 1.70
#